data_AF-A0A6G7XED7-F1
#
_entry.id   AF-A0A6G7XED7-F1
#
_cell.length_a   1.000
_cell.length_b   1.000
_cell.length_c   1.000
_cell.angle_alpha   90.00
_cell.angle_beta   90.00
_cell.angle_gamma   90.00
#
_symmetry.space_group_name_H-M   'P 1'
#
loop_
_entity.id
_entity.type
_entity.pdbx_description
1 polymer ?
#
loop_
_entity_poly.entity_id
_entity_poly.type
_entity_poly.pdbx_seq_one_letter_code
_entity_poly.pdbx_strand_id
1 'polypeptide(L)'
;MSAQDEAIGRATQACAEAANNLTQAGIRPETLATYIPPRKAFLRTKPAKFEPLGEVWRLGTLLLTSSGDLYAAGSATRSAERGRPGYQSNSREERREIAAAALKAGYPIGTPVNYDAIPLPLNQETLTHTAEDLPLALSEGEVRVRWRAGAPIQGAQTLQSYLAERVTLLVEKA
;
A
#
# COMPACT_ATOMS: atom_id res chain seq x y z
N MET A 1 26.56 -12.49 12.53
CA MET A 1 25.29 -11.89 12.08
C MET A 1 25.00 -10.73 13.01
N SER A 2 24.77 -9.52 12.50
CA SER A 2 24.41 -8.39 13.36
C SER A 2 23.02 -8.60 13.96
N ALA A 3 22.75 -8.07 15.15
CA ALA A 3 21.38 -8.06 15.70
C ALA A 3 20.38 -7.38 14.74
N GLN A 4 20.84 -6.43 13.92
CA GLN A 4 20.03 -5.80 12.88
C GLN A 4 19.74 -6.76 11.71
N ASP A 5 20.72 -7.57 11.30
CA ASP A 5 20.53 -8.58 10.24
C ASP A 5 19.52 -9.64 10.67
N GLU A 6 19.57 -10.04 11.95
CA GLU A 6 18.61 -10.97 12.51
C GLU A 6 17.20 -10.39 12.56
N ALA A 7 17.06 -9.11 12.93
CA ALA A 7 15.78 -8.40 12.91
C ALA A 7 15.19 -8.31 11.50
N ILE A 8 16.03 -8.00 10.50
CA ILE A 8 15.66 -7.96 9.09
C ILE A 8 15.28 -9.37 8.58
N GLY A 9 16.00 -10.40 9.01
CA GLY A 9 15.69 -11.80 8.70
C GLY A 9 14.31 -12.20 9.22
N ARG A 10 14.01 -11.91 10.49
CA ARG A 10 12.67 -12.14 11.09
C ARG A 10 11.58 -11.37 10.36
N ALA A 11 11.83 -10.11 10.01
CA ALA A 11 10.89 -9.27 9.28
C ALA A 11 10.58 -9.83 7.89
N THR A 12 11.61 -10.24 7.15
CA THR A 12 11.49 -10.86 5.82
C THR A 12 10.72 -12.16 5.90
N GLN A 13 11.05 -13.01 6.87
CA GLN A 13 10.32 -14.26 7.10
C GLN A 13 8.85 -14.01 7.41
N ALA A 14 8.54 -13.03 8.27
CA ALA A 14 7.15 -12.69 8.59
C ALA A 14 6.35 -12.21 7.36
N CYS A 15 6.98 -11.50 6.42
CA CYS A 15 6.33 -11.09 5.17
C CYS A 15 6.02 -12.29 4.28
N ALA A 16 6.97 -13.21 4.13
CA ALA A 16 6.78 -14.44 3.36
C ALA A 16 5.68 -15.32 3.97
N GLU A 17 5.67 -15.49 5.30
CA GLU A 17 4.64 -16.24 6.02
C GLU A 17 3.25 -15.61 5.85
N ALA A 18 3.15 -14.28 5.99
CA ALA A 18 1.89 -13.56 5.79
C ALA A 18 1.36 -13.70 4.35
N ALA A 19 2.22 -13.55 3.35
CA ALA A 19 1.85 -13.71 1.94
C ALA A 19 1.39 -15.14 1.64
N ASN A 20 2.09 -16.15 2.16
CA ASN A 20 1.69 -17.54 2.02
C ASN A 20 0.33 -17.80 2.68
N ASN A 21 0.11 -17.31 3.91
CA ASN A 21 -1.15 -17.50 4.62
C ASN A 21 -2.34 -16.90 3.87
N LEU A 22 -2.21 -15.68 3.33
CA LEU A 22 -3.25 -15.03 2.53
C LEU A 22 -3.54 -15.79 1.23
N THR A 23 -2.49 -16.31 0.58
CA THR A 23 -2.61 -17.13 -0.62
C THR A 23 -3.35 -18.44 -0.33
N GLN A 24 -2.95 -19.15 0.73
CA GLN A 24 -3.59 -20.42 1.14
C GLN A 24 -5.04 -20.22 1.58
N ALA A 25 -5.35 -19.09 2.21
CA ALA A 25 -6.71 -18.72 2.58
C ALA A 25 -7.56 -18.27 1.37
N GLY A 26 -7.00 -18.18 0.16
CA GLY A 26 -7.72 -17.79 -1.05
C GLY A 26 -8.13 -16.32 -1.08
N ILE A 27 -7.47 -15.46 -0.30
CA ILE A 27 -7.76 -14.03 -0.25
C ILE A 27 -7.35 -13.40 -1.57
N ARG A 28 -8.29 -12.78 -2.27
CA ARG A 28 -8.01 -12.10 -3.54
C ARG A 28 -7.19 -10.82 -3.28
N PRO A 29 -6.04 -10.63 -3.94
CA PRO A 29 -5.31 -9.38 -3.84
C PRO A 29 -6.03 -8.25 -4.59
N GLU A 30 -5.70 -7.01 -4.23
CA GLU A 30 -6.15 -5.78 -4.88
C GLU A 30 -5.11 -5.30 -5.90
N THR A 31 -5.54 -4.50 -6.86
CA THR A 31 -4.63 -3.91 -7.85
C THR A 31 -3.72 -2.86 -7.21
N LEU A 32 -2.45 -2.86 -7.57
CA LEU A 32 -1.48 -1.79 -7.33
C LEU A 32 -1.11 -1.11 -8.66
N ALA A 33 -1.15 0.21 -8.70
CA ALA A 33 -0.87 0.97 -9.90
C ALA A 33 -0.19 2.32 -9.60
N THR A 34 0.58 2.82 -10.57
CA THR A 34 1.13 4.18 -10.54
C THR A 34 0.09 5.15 -11.09
N TYR A 35 -0.28 6.18 -10.32
CA TYR A 35 -1.14 7.26 -10.79
C TYR A 35 -0.29 8.34 -11.48
N ILE A 36 -0.63 8.65 -12.72
CA ILE A 36 0.02 9.73 -13.49
C ILE A 36 -0.99 10.87 -13.61
N PRO A 37 -0.75 12.01 -12.91
CA PRO A 37 -1.67 13.13 -12.91
C PRO A 37 -1.77 13.77 -14.30
N PRO A 38 -2.88 14.49 -14.58
CA PRO A 38 -3.04 15.16 -15.85
C PRO A 38 -1.96 16.24 -16.01
N ARG A 39 -1.33 16.30 -17.19
CA ARG A 39 -0.29 17.29 -17.48
C ARG A 39 -0.62 18.14 -18.70
N LYS A 40 -0.38 19.45 -18.59
CA LYS A 40 -0.49 20.38 -19.72
C LYS A 40 0.66 20.11 -20.70
N ALA A 41 0.34 19.96 -21.98
CA ALA A 41 1.33 19.78 -23.04
C ALA A 41 0.98 20.66 -24.23
N PHE A 42 1.68 21.80 -24.36
CA PHE A 42 1.70 22.86 -25.40
C PHE A 42 0.36 23.30 -26.06
N LEU A 43 -0.55 22.39 -26.41
CA LEU A 43 -1.89 22.65 -26.99
C LEU A 43 -3.00 21.70 -26.47
N ARG A 44 -2.69 20.66 -25.68
CA ARG A 44 -3.68 19.69 -25.15
C ARG A 44 -3.33 19.28 -23.72
N THR A 45 -4.35 19.03 -22.89
CA THR A 45 -4.16 18.40 -21.57
C THR A 45 -4.12 16.89 -21.76
N LYS A 46 -3.01 16.24 -21.38
CA LYS A 46 -2.98 14.78 -21.30
C LYS A 46 -3.83 14.36 -20.10
N PRO A 47 -4.83 13.46 -20.28
CA PRO A 47 -5.67 13.03 -19.17
C PRO A 47 -4.84 12.25 -18.15
N ALA A 48 -5.35 12.19 -16.92
CA ALA A 48 -4.81 11.29 -15.92
C ALA A 48 -4.88 9.83 -16.40
N LYS A 49 -3.92 9.01 -15.97
CA LYS A 49 -3.92 7.57 -16.26
C LYS A 49 -3.35 6.77 -15.10
N PHE A 50 -3.74 5.50 -15.03
CA PHE A 50 -3.08 4.51 -14.19
C PHE A 50 -2.19 3.61 -15.04
N GLU A 51 -1.01 3.29 -14.53
CA GLU A 51 -0.13 2.26 -15.07
C GLU A 51 -0.10 1.07 -14.10
N PRO A 52 -0.44 -0.15 -14.55
CA PRO A 52 -0.40 -1.33 -13.68
C PRO A 52 1.01 -1.56 -13.12
N LEU A 53 1.10 -1.80 -11.81
CA LEU A 53 2.35 -2.12 -11.13
C LEU A 53 2.36 -3.56 -10.59
N GLY A 54 1.21 -4.06 -10.15
CA GLY A 54 1.07 -5.44 -9.68
C GLY A 54 -0.20 -5.66 -8.87
N GLU A 55 -0.17 -6.67 -8.01
CA GLU A 55 -1.25 -7.01 -7.09
C GLU A 55 -0.72 -7.10 -5.65
N VAL A 56 -1.53 -6.65 -4.70
CA VAL A 56 -1.16 -6.57 -3.27
C VAL A 56 -2.35 -6.83 -2.37
N TRP A 57 -2.10 -7.39 -1.18
CA TRP A 57 -3.07 -7.33 -0.09
C TRP A 57 -2.87 -6.07 0.73
N ARG A 58 -3.96 -5.35 1.03
CA ARG A 58 -3.93 -4.17 1.87
C ARG A 58 -4.04 -4.56 3.35
N LEU A 59 -2.96 -4.38 4.10
CA LEU A 59 -2.82 -4.73 5.52
C LEU A 59 -2.70 -3.46 6.36
N GLY A 60 -3.79 -2.69 6.44
CA GLY A 60 -3.85 -1.41 7.15
C GLY A 60 -2.99 -0.33 6.47
N THR A 61 -1.86 0.05 7.10
CA THR A 61 -0.91 1.03 6.55
C THR A 61 0.13 0.43 5.60
N LEU A 62 0.16 -0.90 5.45
CA LEU A 62 1.10 -1.61 4.58
C LEU A 62 0.34 -2.27 3.43
N LEU A 63 1.02 -2.42 2.30
CA LEU A 63 0.63 -3.31 1.21
C LEU A 63 1.66 -4.43 1.10
N LEU A 64 1.21 -5.65 0.88
CA LEU A 64 2.05 -6.84 0.78
C LEU A 64 1.82 -7.54 -0.56
N THR A 65 2.88 -7.81 -1.32
CA THR A 65 2.79 -8.61 -2.54
C THR A 65 2.81 -10.11 -2.22
N SER A 66 2.45 -10.94 -3.20
CA SER A 66 2.62 -12.40 -3.12
C SER A 66 4.08 -12.86 -2.99
N SER A 67 5.05 -12.03 -3.41
CA SER A 67 6.48 -12.28 -3.25
C SER A 67 7.01 -11.90 -1.87
N GLY A 68 6.21 -11.23 -1.02
CA GLY A 68 6.63 -10.74 0.29
C GLY A 68 7.19 -9.32 0.29
N ASP A 69 7.13 -8.60 -0.83
CA ASP A 69 7.56 -7.20 -0.91
C ASP A 69 6.55 -6.28 -0.23
N LEU A 70 7.08 -5.28 0.49
CA LEU A 70 6.28 -4.32 1.24
C LEU A 70 6.25 -2.94 0.58
N TYR A 71 5.10 -2.30 0.70
CA TYR A 71 4.91 -0.89 0.38
C TYR A 71 4.18 -0.18 1.52
N ALA A 72 4.49 1.09 1.73
CA ALA A 72 3.63 1.99 2.50
C ALA A 72 2.36 2.22 1.68
N ALA A 73 1.20 2.04 2.31
CA ALA A 73 -0.07 2.31 1.66
C ALA A 73 -0.21 3.83 1.42
N GLY A 74 -0.34 4.21 0.15
CA GLY A 74 -0.72 5.56 -0.25
C GLY A 74 -2.24 5.71 -0.27
N SER A 75 -2.75 6.12 -1.41
CA SER A 75 -4.17 6.32 -1.66
C SER A 75 -4.82 5.07 -2.26
N ALA A 76 -6.15 5.00 -2.19
CA ALA A 76 -6.93 3.97 -2.85
C ALA A 76 -8.17 4.57 -3.50
N THR A 77 -8.53 4.03 -4.66
CA THR A 77 -9.77 4.37 -5.37
C THR A 77 -10.50 3.09 -5.76
N ARG A 78 -11.74 3.24 -6.19
CA ARG A 78 -12.51 2.17 -6.81
C ARG A 78 -12.92 2.61 -8.20
N SER A 79 -12.60 1.81 -9.21
CA SER A 79 -12.98 2.08 -10.60
C SER A 79 -14.48 2.35 -10.72
N ALA A 80 -14.87 3.49 -11.28
CA ALA A 80 -16.26 3.88 -11.42
C ALA A 80 -16.46 4.86 -12.58
N GLU A 81 -17.65 4.85 -13.17
CA GLU A 81 -18.03 5.87 -14.14
C GLU A 81 -18.14 7.24 -13.47
N ARG A 82 -17.76 8.28 -14.23
CA ARG A 82 -18.02 9.66 -13.81
C ARG A 82 -19.52 9.94 -13.98
N GLY A 83 -20.26 9.93 -12.88
CA GLY A 83 -21.65 10.41 -12.85
C GLY A 83 -21.77 11.91 -13.20
N ARG A 84 -23.00 12.44 -13.25
CA ARG A 84 -23.25 13.87 -13.52
C ARG A 84 -22.58 14.76 -12.43
N PRO A 85 -21.91 15.87 -12.80
CA PRO A 85 -21.29 16.78 -11.84
C PRO A 85 -22.32 17.30 -10.84
N GLY A 86 -22.02 17.16 -9.55
CA GLY A 86 -22.93 17.61 -8.48
C GLY A 86 -22.58 18.99 -7.92
N TYR A 87 -21.42 19.55 -8.30
CA TYR A 87 -20.84 20.80 -7.79
C TYR A 87 -20.81 20.92 -6.25
N GLN A 88 -20.80 19.80 -5.51
CA GLN A 88 -20.89 19.82 -4.05
C GLN A 88 -19.54 20.09 -3.34
N SER A 89 -18.41 19.64 -3.90
CA SER A 89 -17.05 19.86 -3.36
C SER A 89 -15.96 19.48 -4.35
N ASN A 90 -14.89 20.29 -4.45
CA ASN A 90 -13.74 20.00 -5.31
C ASN A 90 -13.07 18.66 -4.98
N SER A 91 -12.96 18.29 -3.70
CA SER A 91 -12.36 17.01 -3.29
C SER A 91 -13.19 15.79 -3.75
N ARG A 92 -14.52 15.92 -3.80
CA ARG A 92 -15.39 14.86 -4.31
C ARG A 92 -15.27 14.71 -5.82
N GLU A 93 -15.18 15.83 -6.53
CA GLU A 93 -14.97 15.82 -7.98
C GLU A 93 -13.60 15.24 -8.33
N GLU A 94 -12.53 15.59 -7.61
CA GLU A 94 -11.21 14.99 -7.78
C GLU A 94 -11.22 13.46 -7.57
N ARG A 95 -11.85 12.97 -6.49
CA ARG A 95 -11.99 11.52 -6.25
C ARG A 95 -12.77 10.82 -7.38
N ARG A 96 -13.79 11.47 -7.94
CA ARG A 96 -14.55 10.95 -9.09
C ARG A 96 -13.70 10.91 -10.36
N GLU A 97 -12.87 11.92 -10.57
CA GLU A 97 -11.93 11.96 -11.70
C GLU A 97 -10.90 10.83 -11.60
N ILE A 98 -10.37 10.57 -10.41
CA ILE A 98 -9.44 9.47 -10.15
C ILE A 98 -10.14 8.11 -10.39
N ALA A 99 -11.37 7.91 -9.87
CA ALA A 99 -12.14 6.69 -10.11
C ALA A 99 -12.44 6.44 -11.61
N ALA A 100 -12.76 7.51 -12.35
CA ALA A 100 -12.97 7.44 -13.78
C ALA A 100 -11.67 7.17 -14.57
N ALA A 101 -10.54 7.69 -14.09
CA ALA A 101 -9.22 7.39 -14.67
C ALA A 101 -8.86 5.91 -14.50
N ALA A 102 -9.21 5.29 -13.38
CA ALA A 102 -9.04 3.85 -13.16
C ALA A 102 -9.89 3.03 -14.14
N LEU A 103 -11.17 3.39 -14.32
CA LEU A 103 -12.03 2.73 -15.32
C LEU A 103 -11.47 2.86 -16.74
N LYS A 104 -11.01 4.07 -17.10
CA LYS A 104 -10.40 4.34 -18.41
C LYS A 104 -9.09 3.58 -18.62
N ALA A 105 -8.38 3.23 -17.56
CA ALA A 105 -7.18 2.40 -17.62
C ALA A 105 -7.49 0.90 -17.85
N GLY A 106 -8.77 0.52 -17.92
CA GLY A 106 -9.21 -0.84 -18.22
C GLY A 106 -9.57 -1.68 -16.98
N TYR A 107 -9.54 -1.09 -15.78
CA TYR A 107 -9.98 -1.80 -14.58
C TYR A 107 -11.51 -1.93 -14.57
N PRO A 108 -12.06 -3.15 -14.36
CA PRO A 108 -13.50 -3.36 -14.28
C PRO A 108 -14.18 -2.43 -13.28
N ILE A 109 -15.46 -2.13 -13.52
CA ILE A 109 -16.22 -1.29 -12.60
C ILE A 109 -16.23 -1.93 -11.20
N GLY A 110 -16.01 -1.12 -10.17
CA GLY A 110 -15.93 -1.61 -8.81
C GLY A 110 -14.57 -2.19 -8.42
N THR A 111 -13.56 -2.30 -9.30
CA THR A 111 -12.23 -2.81 -8.92
C THR A 111 -11.50 -1.85 -7.97
N PRO A 112 -11.01 -2.32 -6.81
CA PRO A 112 -10.15 -1.52 -5.92
C PRO A 112 -8.75 -1.36 -6.54
N VAL A 113 -8.24 -0.14 -6.53
CA VAL A 113 -6.92 0.22 -7.06
C VAL A 113 -6.16 1.04 -6.01
N ASN A 114 -5.08 0.48 -5.50
CA ASN A 114 -4.12 1.16 -4.63
C ASN A 114 -3.10 1.92 -5.49
N TYR A 115 -2.75 3.14 -5.08
CA TYR A 115 -1.81 3.99 -5.80
C TYR A 115 -1.07 4.94 -4.86
N ASP A 116 -0.04 5.61 -5.38
CA ASP A 116 0.90 6.41 -4.59
C ASP A 116 1.55 5.62 -3.44
N ALA A 117 1.70 4.30 -3.63
CA ALA A 117 2.37 3.44 -2.67
C ALA A 117 3.88 3.64 -2.75
N ILE A 118 4.56 3.63 -1.60
CA ILE A 118 6.01 3.85 -1.52
C ILE A 118 6.68 2.51 -1.22
N PRO A 119 7.62 2.02 -2.04
CA PRO A 119 8.35 0.78 -1.75
C PRO A 119 9.06 0.84 -0.39
N LEU A 120 9.00 -0.25 0.38
CA LEU A 120 9.64 -0.39 1.68
C LEU A 120 10.56 -1.62 1.70
N PRO A 121 11.70 -1.59 1.00
CA PRO A 121 12.63 -2.71 1.01
C PRO A 121 13.17 -2.95 2.43
N LEU A 122 13.17 -4.22 2.86
CA LEU A 122 13.66 -4.63 4.18
C LEU A 122 15.19 -4.74 4.17
N ASN A 123 15.86 -3.59 4.17
CA ASN A 123 17.30 -3.50 4.27
C ASN A 123 17.72 -2.44 5.32
N GLN A 124 18.98 -2.52 5.74
CA GLN A 124 19.49 -1.67 6.82
C GLN A 124 19.40 -0.18 6.48
N GLU A 125 19.72 0.21 5.24
CA GLU A 125 19.65 1.59 4.77
C GLU A 125 18.24 2.17 4.93
N THR A 126 17.24 1.46 4.40
CA THR A 126 15.85 1.90 4.42
C THR A 126 15.30 1.99 5.83
N LEU A 127 15.62 1.01 6.69
CA LEU A 127 15.07 0.88 8.05
C LEU A 127 15.77 1.79 9.07
N THR A 128 16.97 2.29 8.77
CA THR A 128 17.73 3.21 9.64
C THR A 128 17.49 4.66 9.25
N HIS A 129 17.38 4.94 7.94
CA HIS A 129 17.13 6.29 7.42
C HIS A 129 15.66 6.57 7.17
N THR A 130 14.76 5.77 7.74
CA THR A 130 13.34 5.92 7.48
C THR A 130 12.86 7.27 8.00
N ALA A 131 12.35 8.11 7.10
CA ALA A 131 11.71 9.37 7.48
C ALA A 131 10.59 9.11 8.50
N GLU A 132 10.33 10.07 9.39
CA GLU A 132 9.28 9.95 10.42
C GLU A 132 7.87 9.71 9.84
N ASP A 133 7.71 9.92 8.53
CA ASP A 133 6.47 9.74 7.79
C ASP A 133 6.25 8.31 7.27
N LEU A 134 7.28 7.47 7.27
CA LEU A 134 7.19 6.10 6.77
C LEU A 134 6.82 5.12 7.89
N PRO A 135 6.02 4.07 7.58
CA PRO A 135 5.39 3.25 8.60
C PRO A 135 6.33 2.24 9.27
N LEU A 136 7.53 1.99 8.72
CA LEU A 136 8.49 1.02 9.23
C LEU A 136 9.74 1.70 9.75
N ALA A 137 10.37 1.15 10.77
CA ALA A 137 11.73 1.51 11.16
C ALA A 137 12.31 0.44 12.09
N LEU A 138 13.64 0.41 12.20
CA LEU A 138 14.32 -0.45 13.17
C LEU A 138 14.28 0.21 14.56
N SER A 139 13.81 -0.50 15.57
CA SER A 139 13.79 -0.02 16.95
C SER A 139 13.81 -1.18 17.94
N GLU A 140 14.67 -1.07 18.96
CA GLU A 140 14.84 -2.08 20.02
C GLU A 140 15.18 -3.48 19.47
N GLY A 141 15.98 -3.55 18.39
CA GLY A 141 16.39 -4.82 17.77
C GLY A 141 15.29 -5.51 16.96
N GLU A 142 14.20 -4.82 16.64
CA GLU A 142 13.08 -5.33 15.86
C GLU A 142 12.69 -4.36 14.74
N VAL A 143 12.15 -4.89 13.64
CA VAL A 143 11.45 -4.07 12.64
C VAL A 143 10.05 -3.82 13.16
N ARG A 144 9.69 -2.55 13.35
CA ARG A 144 8.42 -2.15 13.95
C ARG A 144 7.56 -1.36 12.99
N VAL A 145 6.25 -1.37 13.25
CA VAL A 145 5.23 -0.70 12.43
C VAL A 145 4.56 0.39 13.24
N ARG A 146 4.67 1.65 12.81
CA ARG A 146 3.84 2.73 13.35
C ARG A 146 2.49 2.74 12.64
N TRP A 147 1.44 2.97 13.41
CA TRP A 147 0.05 2.93 12.92
C TRP A 147 -0.37 4.18 12.12
N ARG A 148 0.39 5.28 12.25
CA ARG A 148 0.20 6.53 11.48
C ARG A 148 1.52 7.30 11.35
N ALA A 149 1.60 8.19 10.37
CA ALA A 149 2.70 9.14 10.24
C ALA A 149 2.89 9.96 11.54
N GLY A 150 4.15 10.19 11.92
CA GLY A 150 4.52 10.93 13.13
C GLY A 150 4.24 10.23 14.47
N ALA A 151 3.67 9.01 14.49
CA ALA A 151 3.61 8.24 15.73
C ALA A 151 5.01 7.71 16.11
N PRO A 152 5.36 7.67 17.41
CA PRO A 152 6.63 7.10 17.87
C PRO A 152 6.80 5.66 17.41
N ILE A 153 8.02 5.30 17.00
CA ILE A 153 8.37 3.92 16.64
C ILE A 153 8.73 3.08 17.87
N GLN A 154 9.25 3.72 18.92
CA GLN A 154 9.55 3.07 20.19
C GLN A 154 8.26 2.56 20.82
N GLY A 155 8.26 1.30 21.24
CA GLY A 155 7.06 0.63 21.75
C GLY A 155 6.00 0.29 20.70
N ALA A 156 6.22 0.60 19.42
CA ALA A 156 5.30 0.18 18.35
C ALA A 156 5.33 -1.35 18.15
N GLN A 157 4.28 -1.90 17.55
CA GLN A 157 4.16 -3.35 17.32
C GLN A 157 5.26 -3.83 16.37
N THR A 158 5.79 -5.04 16.61
CA THR A 158 6.72 -5.66 15.65
C THR A 158 6.00 -5.95 14.33
N LEU A 159 6.73 -5.92 13.22
CA LEU A 159 6.17 -6.22 11.90
C LEU A 159 5.50 -7.59 11.88
N GLN A 160 6.13 -8.59 12.49
CA GLN A 160 5.57 -9.93 12.62
C GLN A 160 4.21 -9.92 13.33
N SER A 161 4.11 -9.28 14.50
CA SER A 161 2.86 -9.23 15.25
C SER A 161 1.78 -8.45 14.50
N TYR A 162 2.15 -7.33 13.86
CA TYR A 162 1.24 -6.52 13.07
C TYR A 162 0.69 -7.29 11.86
N LEU A 163 1.56 -7.97 11.10
CA LEU A 163 1.14 -8.77 9.95
C LEU A 163 0.26 -9.95 10.37
N ALA A 164 0.62 -10.67 11.43
CA ALA A 164 -0.19 -11.78 11.94
C ALA A 164 -1.62 -11.31 12.29
N GLU A 165 -1.74 -10.21 13.03
CA GLU A 165 -3.04 -9.61 13.36
C GLU A 165 -3.83 -9.21 12.11
N ARG A 166 -3.19 -8.53 11.15
CA ARG A 166 -3.86 -8.08 9.92
C ARG A 166 -4.27 -9.22 9.01
N VAL A 167 -3.48 -10.28 8.93
CA VAL A 167 -3.82 -11.50 8.19
C VAL A 167 -5.04 -12.16 8.83
N THR A 168 -5.04 -12.38 10.14
CA THR A 168 -6.20 -12.95 10.86
C THR A 168 -7.46 -12.13 10.60
N LEU A 169 -7.40 -10.81 10.76
CA LEU A 169 -8.54 -9.92 10.54
C LEU A 169 -9.06 -9.94 9.10
N LEU A 170 -8.18 -10.13 8.11
CA LEU A 170 -8.57 -10.18 6.71
C LEU A 170 -9.19 -11.54 6.36
N VAL A 171 -8.62 -12.63 6.89
CA VAL A 171 -9.13 -14.00 6.69
C VAL A 171 -10.49 -14.19 7.36
N GLU A 172 -10.70 -13.67 8.56
CA GLU A 172 -11.98 -13.77 9.28
C GLU A 172 -13.12 -12.98 8.62
N LYS A 173 -12.78 -11.98 7.79
CA LYS A 173 -13.75 -11.10 7.11
C LYS A 173 -14.01 -11.46 5.65
N ALA A 174 -13.24 -12.39 5.09
CA ALA A 174 -13.33 -12.82 3.70
C ALA A 174 -14.43 -13.86 3.49
#